data_AF-A0A2U1YWB6-F1
#
_entry.id   AF-A0A2U1YWB6-F1
#
_cell.length_a   1.000
_cell.length_b   1.000
_cell.length_c   1.000
_cell.angle_alpha   90.00
_cell.angle_beta   90.00
_cell.angle_gamma   90.00
#
_symmetry.space_group_name_H-M   'P 1'
#
loop_
_entity.id
_entity.type
_entity.pdbx_description
1 polymer ?
#
loop_
_entity_poly.entity_id
_entity_poly.type
_entity_poly.pdbx_seq_one_letter_code
_entity_poly.pdbx_strand_id
1 'polypeptide(L)' 'MMSRLRLIGAVFALLSVTACSTGGVVGGAAGAAGGYAVDGTRGAVIGGLGGAALGTAIDH' A
#
# COMPACT_ATOMS: atom_id res chain seq x y z
N MET A 1 -0.98 17.53 23.97
CA MET A 1 -1.46 17.71 22.58
C MET A 1 -0.28 17.40 21.65
N MET A 2 -0.18 16.17 21.11
CA MET A 2 0.91 15.82 20.20
C MET A 2 0.84 16.72 18.96
N SER A 3 1.92 17.45 18.67
CA SER A 3 1.99 18.34 17.50
C SER A 3 1.67 17.55 16.24
N ARG A 4 0.75 18.07 15.42
CA ARG A 4 0.26 17.43 14.19
C ARG A 4 1.42 17.05 13.24
N LEU A 5 2.52 17.81 13.31
CA LEU A 5 3.76 17.52 12.60
C LEU A 5 4.43 16.20 13.02
N ARG A 6 4.38 15.84 14.31
CA ARG A 6 4.94 14.57 14.81
C ARG A 6 4.12 13.36 14.34
N LEU A 7 2.82 13.54 14.15
CA LEU A 7 1.90 12.52 13.64
C LEU A 7 2.15 12.24 12.16
N ILE A 8 2.31 13.30 11.36
CA ILE A 8 2.63 13.19 9.92
C ILE A 8 4.02 12.55 9.73
N GLY A 9 5.01 12.98 10.52
CA GLY A 9 6.35 12.39 10.49
C GLY A 9 6.37 10.90 10.88
N ALA A 10 5.54 10.50 11.86
CA ALA A 10 5.40 9.10 12.26
C ALA A 10 4.72 8.25 11.17
N VAL A 11 3.70 8.78 10.50
CA VAL A 11 3.03 8.10 9.38
C VAL A 11 3.99 7.94 8.20
N PHE A 12 4.77 8.97 7.87
CA PHE A 12 5.81 8.87 6.84
C PHE A 12 6.89 7.86 7.23
N ALA A 13 7.36 7.87 8.47
CA ALA A 13 8.35 6.89 8.95
C ALA A 13 7.80 5.45 8.93
N LEU A 14 6.53 5.23 9.30
CA LEU A 14 5.86 3.94 9.18
C LEU A 14 5.73 3.50 7.71
N LEU A 15 5.34 4.41 6.82
CA LEU A 15 5.28 4.17 5.37
C LEU A 15 6.65 3.84 4.80
N SER A 16 7.71 4.53 5.22
CA SER A 16 9.09 4.27 4.81
C SER A 16 9.63 2.95 5.36
N VAL A 17 9.23 2.54 6.56
CA VAL A 17 9.59 1.22 7.13
C VAL A 17 8.85 0.09 6.40
N THR A 18 7.59 0.29 6.01
CA THR A 18 6.87 -0.67 5.14
C THR A 18 7.38 -0.65 3.69
N ALA A 19 8.01 0.44 3.27
CA ALA A 19 8.66 0.58 1.98
C ALA A 19 10.09 -0.01 1.95
N CYS A 20 10.53 -0.69 3.01
CA CYS A 20 11.81 -1.41 3.03
C CYS A 20 11.65 -2.93 2.76
N SER A 21 10.42 -3.39 2.47
CA SER A 21 10.06 -4.82 2.24
C SER A 21 9.09 -4.94 1.06
N THR A 22 9.51 -4.48 -0.12
CA THR A 22 8.72 -3.56 -0.94
C THR A 22 7.91 -4.13 -2.09
N GLY A 23 7.93 -5.44 -2.30
CA GLY A 23 7.07 -6.03 -3.31
C GLY A 23 5.59 -5.87 -2.97
N GLY A 24 5.15 -6.49 -1.88
CA GLY A 24 3.72 -6.63 -1.59
C GLY A 24 3.03 -5.34 -1.18
N VAL A 25 3.72 -4.39 -0.56
CA VAL A 25 3.09 -3.12 -0.16
C VAL A 25 2.88 -2.21 -1.36
N VAL A 26 3.87 -2.11 -2.26
CA VAL A 26 3.77 -1.30 -3.48
C VAL A 26 2.81 -1.94 -4.46
N GLY A 27 2.94 -3.26 -4.68
CA GLY A 27 2.01 -4.02 -5.49
C GLY A 27 0.58 -3.91 -4.95
N GLY A 28 0.39 -3.96 -3.63
CA GLY A 28 -0.93 -3.82 -3.01
C GLY A 28 -1.54 -2.44 -3.17
N ALA A 29 -0.75 -1.38 -2.98
CA ALA A 29 -1.22 -0.01 -3.21
C ALA A 29 -1.55 0.23 -4.70
N ALA A 30 -0.69 -0.23 -5.62
CA ALA A 30 -0.89 -0.08 -7.05
C ALA A 30 -2.09 -0.89 -7.56
N GLY A 31 -2.22 -2.13 -7.09
CA GLY A 31 -3.35 -3.00 -7.41
C GLY A 31 -4.66 -2.48 -6.84
N ALA A 32 -4.67 -1.93 -5.62
CA ALA A 32 -5.87 -1.30 -5.04
C ALA A 32 -6.30 -0.06 -5.83
N ALA A 33 -5.35 0.79 -6.23
CA ALA A 33 -5.64 1.98 -7.03
C ALA A 33 -6.17 1.60 -8.44
N GLY A 34 -5.52 0.65 -9.11
CA GLY A 34 -5.95 0.16 -10.43
C GLY A 34 -7.30 -0.54 -10.37
N GLY A 35 -7.49 -1.40 -9.37
CA GLY A 35 -8.76 -2.09 -9.16
C GLY A 35 -9.91 -1.13 -8.83
N TYR A 36 -9.64 -0.06 -8.05
CA TYR A 36 -10.63 0.99 -7.80
C TYR A 36 -11.10 1.68 -9.08
N ALA A 37 -10.20 1.93 -10.03
CA ALA A 37 -10.54 2.51 -11.31
C ALA A 37 -11.43 1.60 -12.19
N VAL A 38 -11.42 0.29 -11.96
CA VAL A 38 -12.16 -0.70 -12.75
C VAL A 38 -13.52 -1.06 -12.13
N ASP A 39 -13.59 -1.35 -10.83
CA ASP A 39 -14.82 -1.80 -10.14
C ASP A 39 -15.03 -1.10 -8.77
N GLY A 40 -14.50 0.12 -8.62
CA GLY A 40 -14.66 0.92 -7.41
C GLY A 40 -14.17 0.19 -6.16
N THR A 41 -14.90 0.28 -5.05
CA THR A 41 -14.45 -0.25 -3.76
C THR A 41 -14.16 -1.75 -3.79
N ARG A 42 -14.95 -2.56 -4.52
CA ARG A 42 -14.68 -4.01 -4.64
C ARG A 42 -13.41 -4.28 -5.42
N GLY A 43 -13.23 -3.57 -6.54
CA GLY A 43 -12.01 -3.65 -7.31
C GLY A 43 -10.78 -3.22 -6.50
N ALA A 44 -10.90 -2.24 -5.61
CA ALA A 44 -9.81 -1.84 -4.73
C ALA A 44 -9.38 -2.95 -3.75
N VAL A 45 -10.33 -3.71 -3.21
CA VAL A 45 -10.02 -4.82 -2.28
C VAL A 45 -9.38 -5.98 -3.03
N ILE A 46 -9.96 -6.40 -4.16
CA ILE A 46 -9.46 -7.52 -4.95
C ILE A 46 -8.11 -7.17 -5.59
N GLY A 47 -8.02 -5.99 -6.20
CA GLY A 47 -6.81 -5.46 -6.78
C GLY A 47 -5.72 -5.23 -5.73
N GLY A 48 -6.07 -4.79 -4.52
CA GLY A 48 -5.12 -4.61 -3.43
C GLY A 48 -4.53 -5.92 -2.92
N LEU A 49 -5.37 -6.94 -2.71
CA LEU A 49 -4.92 -8.28 -2.34
C LEU A 49 -4.07 -8.93 -3.45
N GLY A 50 -4.54 -8.88 -4.69
CA GLY A 50 -3.83 -9.46 -5.84
C GLY A 50 -2.53 -8.75 -6.15
N GLY A 51 -2.52 -7.41 -6.09
CA GLY A 51 -1.34 -6.61 -6.26
C GLY A 51 -0.33 -6.84 -5.14
N ALA A 52 -0.78 -7.03 -3.89
CA ALA A 52 0.11 -7.34 -2.79
C ALA A 52 0.74 -8.73 -2.92
N ALA A 53 -0.06 -9.72 -3.32
CA ALA A 53 0.44 -11.07 -3.58
C ALA A 53 1.44 -11.09 -4.75
N LEU A 54 1.13 -10.39 -5.86
CA LEU A 54 2.02 -10.29 -7.01
C LEU A 54 3.32 -9.57 -6.64
N GLY A 55 3.19 -8.43 -5.97
CA GLY A 55 4.33 -7.66 -5.54
C GLY A 55 5.25 -8.47 -4.64
N THR A 56 4.71 -9.19 -3.65
CA THR A 56 5.51 -10.03 -2.76
C THR A 56 6.14 -11.23 -3.46
N ALA A 57 5.51 -11.73 -4.52
CA ALA A 57 6.03 -12.84 -5.32
C ALA A 57 7.14 -12.40 -6.29
N ILE A 58 7.14 -11.15 -6.75
CA ILE A 58 8.19 -10.58 -7.61
C ILE A 58 9.43 -10.19 -6.78
N ASP A 59 9.23 -9.82 -5.51
CA ASP A 59 10.30 -9.43 -4.58
C ASP A 59 11.20 -10.61 -4.15
N HIS A 60 10.81 -11.85 -4.49
CA HIS A 60 11.40 -13.10 -4.01
C HIS A 60 11.94 -13.96 -5.16
#